data_AF-A0A2P5K1H6-F1
#
_entry.id   AF-A0A2P5K1H6-F1
#
_cell.length_a   1.000
_cell.length_b   1.000
_cell.length_c   1.000
_cell.angle_alpha   90.00
_cell.angle_beta   90.00
_cell.angle_gamma   90.00
#
_symmetry.space_group_name_H-M   'P 1'
#
loop_
_entity.id
_entity.type
_entity.pdbx_description
1 polymer ?
#
loop_
_entity_poly.entity_id
_entity_poly.type
_entity_poly.pdbx_seq_one_letter_code
_entity_poly.pdbx_strand_id
1 'polypeptide(L)'
;MDIISLLRMVLGSIFVLFIPGFAWSFAFFKKEEIDVIERITLSFGLSIALVPLSVFYLNYLFHIKINAVNSFLVIIVLTVIPLVYIHLQSTGKIGAVRGRLGF
;
A
#
# COMPACT_ATOMS: atom_id res chain seq x y z
N MET A 1 -15.56 28.00 -0.57
CA MET A 1 -14.88 26.71 -0.87
C MET A 1 -15.51 26.18 -2.14
N ASP A 2 -14.74 26.12 -3.22
CA ASP A 2 -15.28 25.60 -4.49
C ASP A 2 -15.50 24.08 -4.39
N ILE A 3 -16.56 23.59 -5.02
CA ILE A 3 -16.91 22.15 -5.04
C ILE A 3 -15.74 21.31 -5.56
N ILE A 4 -15.00 21.83 -6.54
CA ILE A 4 -13.81 21.19 -7.11
C ILE A 4 -12.72 20.99 -6.04
N SER A 5 -12.51 21.98 -5.17
CA SER A 5 -11.53 21.90 -4.09
C SER A 5 -11.92 20.87 -3.04
N LEU A 6 -13.20 20.82 -2.69
CA LEU A 6 -13.73 19.85 -1.73
C LEU A 6 -13.62 18.42 -2.26
N LEU A 7 -13.98 18.21 -3.53
CA LEU A 7 -13.84 16.91 -4.19
C LEU A 7 -12.38 16.44 -4.21
N ARG A 8 -11.43 17.32 -4.54
CA ARG A 8 -10.00 16.99 -4.53
C ARG A 8 -9.50 16.60 -3.14
N MET A 9 -9.93 17.29 -2.08
CA MET A 9 -9.53 16.97 -0.71
C MET A 9 -10.06 15.60 -0.27
N VAL A 10 -11.33 15.30 -0.56
CA VAL A 10 -11.96 14.03 -0.21
C VAL A 10 -11.33 12.87 -1.00
N LEU A 11 -11.24 13.01 -2.32
CA LEU A 11 -10.64 11.98 -3.17
C LEU A 11 -9.15 11.78 -2.87
N GLY A 12 -8.41 12.87 -2.64
CA GLY A 12 -7.00 12.81 -2.25
C GLY A 12 -6.81 12.09 -0.92
N SER A 13 -7.65 12.38 0.07
CA SER A 13 -7.60 11.70 1.37
C SER A 13 -7.88 10.21 1.24
N ILE A 14 -8.92 9.82 0.48
CA ILE A 14 -9.22 8.41 0.23
C ILE A 14 -8.07 7.72 -0.52
N PHE A 15 -7.50 8.38 -1.53
CA PHE A 15 -6.36 7.86 -2.28
C PHE A 15 -5.16 7.57 -1.35
N VAL A 16 -4.82 8.51 -0.47
CA VAL A 16 -3.67 8.42 0.43
C VAL A 16 -3.92 7.47 1.61
N LEU A 17 -5.15 7.39 2.12
CA LEU A 17 -5.48 6.64 3.34
C LEU A 17 -6.01 5.22 3.09
N PHE A 18 -6.41 4.90 1.85
CA PHE A 18 -7.02 3.61 1.55
C PHE A 18 -6.22 2.79 0.54
N ILE A 19 -5.80 3.38 -0.58
CA ILE A 19 -5.22 2.62 -1.70
C ILE A 19 -3.94 1.85 -1.34
N PRO A 20 -2.88 2.47 -0.79
CA PRO A 20 -1.66 1.75 -0.47
C PRO A 20 -1.93 0.66 0.58
N GLY A 21 -2.69 0.97 1.63
CA GLY A 21 -3.04 -0.02 2.65
C GLY A 21 -3.90 -1.18 2.13
N PHE A 22 -4.82 -0.92 1.20
CA PHE A 22 -5.63 -1.95 0.54
C PHE A 22 -4.76 -2.88 -0.29
N ALA A 23 -3.80 -2.36 -1.06
CA ALA A 23 -2.86 -3.19 -1.82
C ALA A 23 -2.03 -4.10 -0.90
N TRP A 24 -1.52 -3.55 0.21
CA TRP A 24 -0.80 -4.33 1.22
C TRP A 24 -1.67 -5.36 1.94
N SER A 25 -2.97 -5.09 2.13
CA SER A 25 -3.89 -6.07 2.73
C SER A 25 -3.95 -7.37 1.94
N PHE A 26 -3.81 -7.34 0.61
CA PHE A 26 -3.76 -8.54 -0.22
C PHE A 26 -2.39 -9.19 -0.26
N ALA A 27 -1.33 -8.41 -0.05
CA ALA A 27 0.03 -8.93 0.02
C ALA A 27 0.29 -9.68 1.33
N PHE A 28 -0.29 -9.22 2.45
CA PHE A 28 -0.11 -9.82 3.77
C PHE A 28 -1.13 -10.90 4.11
N PHE A 29 -2.39 -10.75 3.71
CA PHE A 29 -3.47 -11.65 4.11
C PHE A 29 -4.17 -12.25 2.89
N LYS A 30 -4.35 -13.57 2.91
CA LYS A 30 -5.09 -14.26 1.84
C LYS A 30 -6.57 -13.86 1.88
N LYS A 31 -7.27 -14.05 0.77
CA LYS A 31 -8.71 -13.74 0.67
C LYS A 31 -9.56 -14.56 1.63
N GLU A 32 -9.14 -15.77 1.97
CA GLU A 32 -9.89 -16.71 2.83
C GLU A 32 -9.64 -16.46 4.33
N GLU A 33 -8.63 -15.67 4.69
CA GLU A 33 -8.21 -15.45 6.07
C GLU A 33 -8.92 -14.26 6.73
N ILE A 34 -9.46 -13.33 5.95
CA ILE A 34 -10.09 -12.09 6.46
C ILE A 34 -11.34 -11.71 5.68
N ASP A 35 -12.38 -11.30 6.41
CA ASP A 35 -13.63 -10.81 5.83
C ASP A 35 -13.46 -9.41 5.21
N VAL A 36 -14.44 -8.95 4.42
CA VAL A 36 -14.44 -7.66 3.74
C VAL A 36 -14.31 -6.50 4.73
N ILE A 37 -15.02 -6.55 5.86
CA ILE A 37 -14.98 -5.50 6.89
C ILE A 37 -13.59 -5.43 7.54
N GLU A 38 -13.02 -6.59 7.86
CA GLU A 38 -11.66 -6.68 8.42
C GLU A 38 -10.64 -6.15 7.41
N ARG A 39 -10.78 -6.49 6.13
CA ARG A 39 -9.91 -6.01 5.06
C ARG A 39 -9.97 -4.50 4.92
N ILE A 40 -11.16 -3.90 4.97
CA ILE A 40 -11.32 -2.43 4.93
C ILE A 40 -10.63 -1.80 6.15
N THR A 41 -10.88 -2.34 7.34
CA THR A 41 -10.29 -1.83 8.59
C THR A 41 -8.77 -1.92 8.57
N LEU A 42 -8.23 -3.06 8.14
CA LEU A 42 -6.79 -3.28 7.97
C LEU A 42 -6.20 -2.34 6.92
N SER A 43 -6.92 -2.06 5.83
CA SER A 43 -6.44 -1.14 4.79
C SER A 43 -6.22 0.27 5.34
N PHE A 44 -7.15 0.78 6.15
CA PHE A 44 -6.97 2.07 6.81
C PHE A 44 -5.78 2.04 7.78
N GLY A 45 -5.70 1.01 8.65
CA GLY A 45 -4.60 0.86 9.61
C GLY A 45 -3.23 0.76 8.93
N LEU A 46 -3.12 -0.07 7.89
CA LEU A 46 -1.90 -0.23 7.10
C LEU A 46 -1.49 1.07 6.42
N SER A 47 -2.43 1.86 5.91
CA SER A 47 -2.08 3.13 5.27
C SER A 47 -1.57 4.16 6.28
N ILE A 48 -2.27 4.30 7.41
CA ILE A 48 -1.90 5.22 8.50
C ILE A 48 -0.54 4.84 9.10
N ALA A 49 -0.21 3.56 9.14
CA ALA A 49 1.11 3.11 9.56
C ALA A 49 2.16 3.31 8.46
N LEU A 50 1.97 2.73 7.28
CA LEU A 50 3.00 2.64 6.24
C LEU A 50 3.34 3.99 5.62
N VAL A 51 2.35 4.85 5.36
CA VAL A 51 2.59 6.12 4.65
C VAL A 51 3.44 7.08 5.49
N PRO A 52 3.06 7.46 6.73
CA PRO A 52 3.87 8.34 7.56
C PRO A 52 5.22 7.71 7.92
N LEU A 53 5.24 6.41 8.24
CA LEU A 53 6.45 5.73 8.64
C LEU A 53 7.47 5.65 7.50
N SER A 54 7.02 5.39 6.28
CA SER A 54 7.92 5.37 5.11
C SER A 54 8.49 6.74 4.79
N VAL A 55 7.64 7.78 4.82
CA VAL A 55 8.10 9.17 4.62
C VAL A 55 9.07 9.59 5.73
N PHE A 56 8.77 9.23 6.98
CA PHE A 56 9.61 9.51 8.13
C PHE A 56 10.97 8.81 8.01
N TYR A 57 11.01 7.52 7.72
CA TYR A 57 12.28 6.79 7.55
C TYR A 57 13.10 7.29 6.37
N LEU A 58 12.45 7.65 5.25
CA LEU A 58 13.13 8.24 4.11
C LEU A 58 13.75 9.59 4.45
N ASN A 59 13.06 10.39 5.26
CA ASN A 59 13.60 11.63 5.77
C ASN A 59 14.74 11.40 6.78
N TYR A 60 14.58 10.48 7.72
CA TYR A 60 15.54 10.25 8.79
C TYR A 60 16.83 9.58 8.31
N LEU A 61 16.74 8.57 7.45
CA LEU A 61 17.90 7.79 6.99
C LEU A 61 18.57 8.45 5.78
N PHE A 62 17.79 8.87 4.79
CA PHE A 62 18.30 9.35 3.51
C PHE A 62 18.27 10.87 3.39
N HIS A 63 17.85 11.59 4.43
CA HIS A 63 17.76 13.06 4.45
C HIS A 63 16.87 13.64 3.33
N ILE A 64 15.94 12.82 2.82
CA ILE A 64 15.00 13.23 1.78
C ILE A 64 14.01 14.23 2.38
N LYS A 65 13.89 15.42 1.77
CA LYS A 65 12.97 16.45 2.26
C LYS A 65 11.52 15.94 2.20
N ILE A 66 10.77 16.15 3.29
CA ILE A 66 9.33 15.88 3.31
C ILE A 66 8.63 17.04 2.59
N ASN A 67 8.29 16.82 1.33
CA ASN A 67 7.48 17.72 0.52
C ASN A 67 6.36 16.93 -0.16
N ALA A 68 5.38 17.63 -0.75
CA ALA A 68 4.23 16.98 -1.38
C ALA A 68 4.64 16.00 -2.50
N VAL A 69 5.68 16.33 -3.27
CA VAL A 69 6.17 15.51 -4.39
C VAL A 69 6.77 14.20 -3.89
N ASN A 70 7.64 14.26 -2.90
CA ASN A 70 8.32 13.09 -2.33
C ASN A 70 7.33 12.20 -1.61
N SER A 71 6.41 12.77 -0.82
CA SER A 71 5.33 11.99 -0.19
C SER A 71 4.48 11.28 -1.23
N PHE A 72 4.16 11.93 -2.35
CA PHE A 72 3.41 11.32 -3.44
C PHE A 72 4.18 10.17 -4.11
N LEU A 73 5.48 10.35 -4.36
CA LEU A 73 6.35 9.29 -4.89
C LEU A 73 6.41 8.07 -3.95
N VAL A 74 6.51 8.31 -2.64
CA VAL A 74 6.51 7.25 -1.63
C VAL A 74 5.22 6.45 -1.66
N ILE A 75 4.07 7.12 -1.78
CA ILE A 75 2.76 6.46 -1.86
C ILE A 75 2.65 5.61 -3.14
N ILE A 76 3.15 6.11 -4.27
CA ILE A 76 3.22 5.33 -5.52
C ILE A 76 4.06 4.09 -5.32
N VAL A 77 5.28 4.23 -4.80
CA VAL A 77 6.19 3.10 -4.57
C VAL A 77 5.56 2.08 -3.61
N LEU A 78 5.00 2.56 -2.50
CA LEU A 78 4.29 1.73 -1.53
C LEU A 78 3.11 0.97 -2.13
N THR A 79 2.45 1.51 -3.14
CA THR A 79 1.32 0.85 -3.82
C THR A 79 1.81 -0.15 -4.87
N VAL A 80 2.84 0.20 -5.62
CA VAL A 80 3.37 -0.64 -6.72
C VAL A 80 4.05 -1.91 -6.18
N ILE A 81 4.80 -1.82 -5.08
CA ILE A 81 5.49 -2.97 -4.48
C ILE A 81 4.55 -4.18 -4.23
N PRO A 82 3.46 -4.05 -3.45
CA PRO A 82 2.56 -5.16 -3.19
C PRO A 82 1.83 -5.61 -4.46
N LEU A 83 1.49 -4.71 -5.39
CA LEU A 83 0.87 -5.07 -6.67
C LEU A 83 1.79 -5.96 -7.51
N VAL A 84 3.06 -5.59 -7.63
CA VAL A 84 4.07 -6.40 -8.33
C VAL A 84 4.27 -7.74 -7.63
N TYR A 85 4.34 -7.75 -6.30
CA TYR A 85 4.45 -8.98 -5.52
C TYR A 85 3.27 -9.94 -5.75
N ILE A 86 2.04 -9.43 -5.78
CA ILE A 86 0.83 -10.21 -6.08
C ILE A 86 0.86 -10.73 -7.53
N HIS A 87 1.27 -9.89 -8.49
CA HIS A 87 1.36 -10.30 -9.89
C HIS A 87 2.41 -11.40 -10.13
N LEU A 88 3.56 -11.32 -9.45
CA LEU A 88 4.60 -12.35 -9.51
C LEU A 88 4.15 -13.68 -8.91
N GLN A 89 3.31 -13.66 -7.87
CA GLN A 89 2.71 -14.87 -7.31
C GLN A 89 1.64 -15.46 -8.24
N SER A 90 0.81 -14.61 -8.85
CA SER A 90 -0.22 -15.05 -9.81
C SER A 90 0.35 -15.69 -11.09
N THR A 91 1.60 -15.37 -11.45
CA THR A 91 2.26 -15.87 -12.68
C THR A 91 3.05 -17.17 -12.44
N GLY A 92 2.86 -17.86 -11.31
CA GLY A 92 3.35 -19.23 -11.10
C GLY A 92 4.86 -19.40 -10.89
N LYS A 93 5.67 -18.33 -10.91
CA LYS A 93 7.13 -18.44 -10.69
C LYS A 93 7.50 -18.82 -9.25
N ILE A 94 6.66 -18.50 -8.26
CA ILE A 94 6.92 -18.80 -6.85
C ILE A 94 6.31 -20.17 -6.43
N GLY A 95 5.21 -20.59 -7.05
CA GLY A 95 4.63 -21.93 -6.85
C GLY A 95 5.57 -23.06 -7.30
N ALA A 96 6.33 -22.85 -8.38
CA ALA A 96 7.33 -23.81 -8.86
C ALA A 96 8.56 -23.96 -7.94
N VAL A 97 8.93 -22.91 -7.19
CA VAL A 97 10.03 -22.97 -6.21
C VAL A 97 9.61 -23.73 -4.95
N ARG A 98 8.38 -23.53 -4.49
CA ARG A 98 7.82 -24.26 -3.35
C ARG A 98 7.53 -25.73 -3.68
N GLY A 99 7.04 -26.03 -4.89
CA GLY A 99 6.86 -27.41 -5.36
C GLY A 99 8.17 -28.19 -5.57
N ARG A 100 9.32 -27.51 -5.74
CA ARG A 100 10.65 -28.14 -5.79
C ARG A 100 11.27 -28.39 -4.41
N LEU A 101 10.72 -27.81 -3.35
CA LEU A 101 11.24 -27.93 -1.99
C LEU A 101 10.41 -28.86 -1.10
N GLY A 102 9.40 -29.55 -1.64
CA GLY A 102 8.76 -30.68 -0.95
C GLY A 102 8.16 -30.37 0.42
N PHE A 103 7.52 -29.20 0.58
CA PHE A 103 6.67 -28.87 1.73
C PHE A 103 5.21 -28.79 1.29
#